data_AF-A0A377NFY9-F1
#
_entry.id   AF-A0A377NFY9-F1
#
_cell.length_a   1.000
_cell.length_b   1.000
_cell.length_c   1.000
_cell.angle_alpha   90.00
_cell.angle_beta   90.00
_cell.angle_gamma   90.00
#
_symmetry.space_group_name_H-M   'P 1'
#
loop_
_entity.id
_entity.type
_entity.pdbx_description
1 polymer ?
#
loop_
_entity_poly.entity_id
_entity_poly.type
_entity_poly.pdbx_seq_one_letter_code
_entity_poly.pdbx_strand_id
1 'polypeptide(L)'
;MNVLPMARYRQPEMKQGIEMQKLTQQQCVILTGFTGILHGEFEWFHADLEARLGREVQTSELGYPEFMDECKALYEEDFNGLMPE
;
A
#
# COMPACT_ATOMS: atom_id res chain seq x y z
N MET A 1 -26.38 54.77 11.56
CA MET A 1 -25.90 53.39 11.62
C MET A 1 -25.36 53.02 10.25
N ASN A 2 -24.05 52.79 10.14
CA ASN A 2 -23.39 52.42 8.89
C ASN A 2 -23.12 50.91 8.93
N VAL A 3 -23.77 50.14 8.06
CA VAL A 3 -23.52 48.70 7.93
C VAL A 3 -22.36 48.49 6.96
N LEU A 4 -21.27 47.89 7.44
CA LEU A 4 -20.10 47.55 6.61
C LEU A 4 -20.50 46.45 5.59
N PRO A 5 -20.00 46.51 4.34
CA PRO A 5 -20.28 45.46 3.36
C PRO A 5 -19.54 44.17 3.75
N MET A 6 -20.28 43.07 3.80
CA MET A 6 -19.76 41.72 3.98
C MET A 6 -18.69 41.43 2.91
N ALA A 7 -17.44 41.31 3.32
CA ALA A 7 -16.36 40.87 2.45
C ALA A 7 -16.71 39.49 1.89
N ARG A 8 -16.86 39.40 0.56
CA ARG A 8 -16.99 38.11 -0.14
C ARG A 8 -15.67 37.35 0.06
N TYR A 9 -15.68 36.36 0.94
CA TYR A 9 -14.59 35.37 1.01
C TYR A 9 -14.42 34.74 -0.38
N ARG A 10 -13.30 35.05 -1.05
CA ARG A 10 -12.87 34.36 -2.27
C ARG A 10 -12.50 32.94 -1.85
N GLN A 11 -13.26 31.94 -2.30
CA GLN A 11 -12.87 30.54 -2.11
C GLN A 11 -11.55 30.28 -2.84
N PRO A 12 -10.56 29.60 -2.23
CA PRO A 12 -9.33 29.25 -2.90
C PRO A 12 -9.64 28.27 -4.04
N GLU A 13 -9.16 28.58 -5.23
CA GLU A 13 -9.24 27.71 -6.40
C GLU A 13 -8.46 26.42 -6.11
N MET A 14 -9.19 25.29 -6.03
CA MET A 14 -8.57 23.97 -5.90
C MET A 14 -7.72 23.73 -7.14
N LYS A 15 -6.39 23.76 -6.98
CA LYS A 15 -5.47 23.35 -8.05
C LYS A 15 -5.90 21.97 -8.53
N GLN A 16 -6.07 21.86 -9.84
CA GLN A 16 -6.43 20.64 -10.57
C GLN A 16 -5.70 19.45 -9.94
N GLY A 17 -6.48 18.56 -9.31
CA GLY A 17 -5.97 17.53 -8.41
C GLY A 17 -4.97 16.63 -9.12
N ILE A 18 -3.85 16.36 -8.47
CA ILE A 18 -3.05 15.18 -8.78
C ILE A 18 -4.03 14.01 -8.60
N GLU A 19 -4.42 13.33 -9.69
CA GLU A 19 -5.19 12.10 -9.55
C GLU A 19 -4.40 11.18 -8.64
N MET A 20 -4.95 10.92 -7.46
CA MET A 20 -4.35 10.01 -6.50
C MET A 20 -4.52 8.61 -7.08
N GLN A 21 -3.52 8.17 -7.84
CA GLN A 21 -3.51 6.85 -8.44
C GLN A 21 -3.57 5.82 -7.32
N LYS A 22 -4.62 5.00 -7.35
CA LYS A 22 -4.78 3.91 -6.40
C LYS A 22 -3.77 2.83 -6.74
N LEU A 23 -3.19 2.23 -5.70
CA LEU A 23 -2.37 1.03 -5.86
C LEU A 23 -3.21 -0.09 -6.48
N THR A 24 -2.59 -0.79 -7.42
CA THR A 24 -3.14 -2.04 -7.94
C THR A 24 -3.07 -3.13 -6.88
N GLN A 25 -3.88 -4.18 -7.04
CA GLN A 25 -3.86 -5.34 -6.16
C GLN A 25 -2.45 -5.95 -6.01
N GLN A 26 -1.72 -6.09 -7.12
CA GLN A 26 -0.36 -6.66 -7.08
C GLN A 26 0.61 -5.77 -6.31
N GLN A 27 0.51 -4.44 -6.45
CA GLN A 27 1.33 -3.51 -5.69
C GLN A 27 1.05 -3.61 -4.18
N CYS A 28 -0.22 -3.76 -3.78
CA CYS A 28 -0.58 -3.99 -2.38
C CYS A 28 0.02 -5.28 -1.82
N VAL A 29 0.00 -6.37 -2.59
CA VAL A 29 0.62 -7.65 -2.21
C VAL A 29 2.13 -7.51 -2.04
N ILE A 30 2.81 -6.92 -3.03
CA ILE A 30 4.28 -6.71 -2.99
C ILE A 30 4.68 -5.85 -1.78
N LEU A 31 3.95 -4.75 -1.53
CA LEU A 31 4.19 -3.89 -0.37
C LEU A 31 3.97 -4.64 0.93
N THR A 32 2.92 -5.46 1.02
CA THR A 32 2.65 -6.26 2.22
C THR A 32 3.75 -7.25 2.50
N GLY A 33 4.18 -8.00 1.49
CA GLY A 33 5.23 -8.99 1.63
C GLY A 33 6.60 -8.41 1.98
N PHE A 34 6.95 -7.24 1.43
CA PHE A 34 8.22 -6.58 1.72
C PHE A 34 8.26 -5.83 3.05
N THR A 35 7.15 -5.15 3.42
CA THR A 35 7.11 -4.30 4.62
C THR A 35 6.59 -5.01 5.86
N GLY A 36 5.88 -6.13 5.70
CA GLY A 36 5.15 -6.80 6.77
C GLY A 36 3.89 -6.05 7.23
N ILE A 37 3.50 -4.97 6.55
CA ILE A 37 2.28 -4.20 6.85
C ILE A 37 1.22 -4.56 5.83
N LEU A 38 0.04 -5.00 6.27
CA LEU A 38 -1.05 -5.38 5.38
C LEU A 38 -1.58 -4.16 4.60
N HIS A 39 -1.40 -4.19 3.28
CA HIS A 39 -2.01 -3.27 2.33
C HIS A 39 -3.08 -4.05 1.53
N GLY A 40 -4.33 -3.61 1.58
CA GLY A 40 -5.44 -4.31 0.92
C GLY A 40 -5.93 -5.52 1.73
N GLU A 41 -6.36 -6.57 1.04
CA GLU A 41 -6.95 -7.77 1.65
C GLU A 41 -5.89 -8.81 2.00
N PHE A 42 -6.02 -9.44 3.18
CA PHE A 42 -5.12 -10.50 3.63
C PHE A 42 -5.10 -11.70 2.67
N GLU A 43 -6.25 -12.06 2.11
CA GLU A 43 -6.38 -13.18 1.17
C GLU A 43 -5.51 -13.02 -0.08
N TRP A 44 -5.32 -11.80 -0.57
CA TRP A 44 -4.49 -11.54 -1.74
C TRP A 44 -3.02 -11.81 -1.46
N PHE A 45 -2.55 -11.31 -0.32
CA PHE A 45 -1.18 -11.53 0.13
C PHE A 45 -0.93 -13.01 0.45
N HIS A 46 -1.85 -13.63 1.20
CA HIS A 46 -1.72 -15.00 1.64
C HIS A 46 -1.69 -15.98 0.47
N ALA A 47 -2.58 -15.81 -0.53
CA ALA A 47 -2.56 -16.65 -1.74
C ALA A 47 -1.29 -16.49 -2.59
N ASP A 48 -0.78 -15.26 -2.74
CA ASP A 48 0.46 -15.00 -3.49
C ASP A 48 1.70 -15.56 -2.76
N LEU A 49 1.73 -15.45 -1.43
CA LEU A 49 2.80 -16.02 -0.60
C LEU A 49 2.84 -17.55 -0.69
N GLU A 50 1.69 -18.21 -0.59
CA GLU A 50 1.59 -19.67 -0.75
C GLU A 50 2.02 -20.12 -2.14
N ALA A 51 1.66 -19.37 -3.18
CA ALA A 51 2.08 -19.65 -4.55
C ALA A 51 3.61 -19.53 -4.72
N ARG A 52 4.26 -18.54 -4.09
CA ARG A 52 5.71 -18.35 -4.13
C ARG A 52 6.48 -19.42 -3.36
N LEU A 53 5.97 -19.80 -2.20
CA LEU A 53 6.59 -20.82 -1.35
C LEU A 53 6.29 -22.25 -1.82
N GLY A 54 5.26 -22.44 -2.65
CA GLY A 54 4.83 -23.75 -3.12
C GLY A 54 4.25 -24.64 -2.01
N ARG A 55 3.78 -24.03 -0.92
CA ARG A 55 3.17 -24.71 0.23
C ARG A 55 2.15 -23.80 0.90
N GLU A 56 1.24 -24.42 1.64
CA GLU A 56 0.35 -23.69 2.55
C GLU A 56 1.15 -23.02 3.67
N VAL A 57 0.70 -21.82 4.06
CA VAL A 57 1.32 -21.03 5.13
C VAL A 57 0.29 -20.82 6.23
N GLN A 58 0.63 -21.18 7.47
CA GLN A 58 -0.23 -20.88 8.60
C GLN A 58 -0.12 -19.41 8.96
N THR A 59 -1.24 -18.75 9.26
CA THR A 59 -1.24 -17.33 9.69
C THR A 59 -0.35 -17.09 10.92
N SER A 60 -0.14 -18.11 11.77
CA SER A 60 0.79 -18.01 12.90
C SER A 60 2.26 -17.89 12.48
N GLU A 61 2.64 -18.42 11.31
CA GLU A 61 4.02 -18.31 10.80
C GLU A 61 4.40 -16.86 10.50
N LEU A 62 3.44 -16.05 10.06
CA LEU A 62 3.62 -14.61 9.81
C LEU A 62 3.88 -13.80 11.09
N GLY A 63 3.79 -14.42 12.27
CA GLY A 63 4.20 -13.83 13.54
C GLY A 63 5.67 -14.06 13.90
N TYR A 64 6.39 -14.93 13.17
CA TYR A 64 7.78 -15.24 13.44
C TYR A 64 8.71 -14.29 12.69
N PRO A 65 9.61 -13.55 13.39
CA PRO A 65 10.53 -12.63 12.74
C PRO A 65 11.37 -13.26 11.63
N GLU A 66 11.85 -14.48 11.84
CA GLU A 66 12.68 -15.21 10.87
C GLU A 66 11.90 -15.53 9.59
N PHE A 67 10.64 -15.92 9.73
CA PHE A 67 9.77 -16.18 8.59
C PHE A 67 9.39 -14.88 7.85
N MET A 68 9.22 -13.78 8.57
CA MET A 68 8.98 -12.47 7.95
C MET A 68 10.20 -11.95 7.18
N ASP A 69 11.42 -12.24 7.64
CA ASP A 69 12.65 -11.95 6.89
C ASP A 69 12.73 -12.76 5.60
N GLU A 70 12.35 -14.05 5.63
CA GLU A 70 12.23 -14.88 4.43
C GLU A 70 11.16 -14.33 3.47
N CYS A 71 9.99 -13.96 3.98
CA CYS A 71 8.94 -13.32 3.19
C CYS A 71 9.48 -12.06 2.51
N LYS A 72 10.14 -11.19 3.26
CA LYS A 72 10.70 -9.95 2.71
C LYS A 72 11.67 -10.22 1.56
N ALA A 73 12.54 -11.22 1.69
CA ALA A 73 13.48 -11.60 0.63
C ALA A 73 12.76 -12.07 -0.65
N LEU A 74 11.60 -12.76 -0.53
CA LEU A 74 10.80 -13.20 -1.68
C LEU A 74 10.14 -12.05 -2.46
N TYR A 75 9.94 -10.90 -1.81
CA TYR A 75 9.26 -9.74 -2.40
C TYR A 75 10.20 -8.57 -2.71
N GLU A 76 11.48 -8.66 -2.35
CA GLU A 76 12.45 -7.56 -2.50
C GLU A 76 12.67 -7.16 -3.96
N GLU A 77 12.84 -8.12 -4.86
CA GLU A 77 13.04 -7.84 -6.29
C GLU A 77 11.82 -7.14 -6.91
N ASP A 78 10.62 -7.68 -6.64
CA ASP A 78 9.37 -7.08 -7.11
C ASP A 78 9.15 -5.68 -6.55
N PHE A 79 9.48 -5.46 -5.27
CA PHE A 79 9.40 -4.15 -4.64
C PHE A 79 10.35 -3.15 -5.31
N ASN A 80 11.59 -3.56 -5.58
CA ASN A 80 12.56 -2.72 -6.30
C ASN A 80 12.08 -2.41 -7.73
N GLY A 81 11.40 -3.36 -8.39
CA GLY A 81 10.79 -3.18 -9.70
C GLY A 81 9.60 -2.21 -9.74
N LEU A 82 9.04 -1.82 -8.59
CA LEU A 82 8.01 -0.77 -8.52
C LEU A 82 8.60 0.63 -8.64
N MET A 83 9.91 0.80 -8.47
CA MET A 83 10.54 2.11 -8.50
C MET A 83 10.69 2.59 -9.96
N PRO A 84 10.36 3.86 -10.25
CA PRO A 84 10.67 4.45 -11.55
C PRO A 84 12.18 4.55 -11.76
N GLU A 85 12.61 4.52 -13.03
CA GLU A 85 14.01 4.78 -13.44
C GLU A 85 14.49 6.20 -13.11
#